data_AF-A0A1Y3YZG8-F1
#
_entry.id   AF-A0A1Y3YZG8-F1
#
_cell.length_a   1.000
_cell.length_b   1.000
_cell.length_c   1.000
_cell.angle_alpha   90.00
_cell.angle_beta   90.00
_cell.angle_gamma   90.00
#
_symmetry.space_group_name_H-M   'P 1'
#
loop_
_entity.id
_entity.type
_entity.pdbx_description
1 polymer ?
#
loop_
_entity_poly.entity_id
_entity_poly.type
_entity_poly.pdbx_seq_one_letter_code
_entity_poly.pdbx_strand_id
1 'polypeptide(L)'
;MKRIYLYFREKTEKGEFSSKKMRILLLWGLGLSSTLWFLIRVIPKPSRAYYPCMQAAAPMMSAFVTYMLSFTATWWSGRKLLGAVRQQKIFVSVFFFLCLCFFGTMTLVENSAQLLAQAVLPVPEPRMAWGKNNPIGSPKGIYPGRVAWVHAPGAATWKKGEGFWYEDRWNNQEDADWLMSNSILSLTGETKEKAAWNALFISFNQEHGKGRKGYGKGEKIAIKINQNNSFSHEDCEQLNASPHLTLALLRSLVNEGGIPQEQITVFDASRFITDALFNKCHAEFPDVIYLDNEGGAGRTKSTYTADAIPYSKDNGRLARGLANCVIEADYLINMALLKGHGGQGVTLCAKNWYGVTDIDRNFRKNQHNNFNQDRGGKPRYMTFTDFIAHKDLGQKTMLFLIDGLYGSENVNGAPSGKWKMPPFNNNWPCSLFASQDPVAIDAVGIDFLSSEFPRMADVDYCDMYLVEAAMADLPLSNTFYDPERDGTGVKSLGVLEHWNNPIEKKYSRNQGKDIGIELIYLHK
;
A
#
# COMPACT_ATOMS: atom_id res chain seq x y z
N MET A 1 26.53 18.67 -11.46
CA MET A 1 25.07 18.41 -11.53
C MET A 1 24.42 18.19 -10.16
N LYS A 2 24.90 17.29 -9.29
CA LYS A 2 24.27 16.99 -7.98
C LYS A 2 24.13 18.21 -7.03
N ARG A 3 25.16 19.06 -6.94
CA ARG A 3 25.11 20.32 -6.15
C ARG A 3 24.11 21.34 -6.72
N ILE A 4 24.00 21.40 -8.04
CA ILE A 4 23.07 22.32 -8.72
C ILE A 4 21.63 21.86 -8.51
N TYR A 5 21.36 20.56 -8.65
CA TYR A 5 20.06 19.97 -8.37
C TYR A 5 19.62 20.18 -6.92
N LEU A 6 20.52 19.93 -5.95
CA LEU A 6 20.23 20.16 -4.52
C LEU A 6 19.97 21.63 -4.21
N TYR A 7 20.76 22.54 -4.81
CA TYR A 7 20.55 23.98 -4.70
C TYR A 7 19.19 24.43 -5.24
N PHE A 8 18.77 23.93 -6.41
CA PHE A 8 17.45 24.24 -6.98
C PHE A 8 16.32 23.64 -6.15
N ARG A 9 16.45 22.38 -5.70
CA ARG A 9 15.47 21.71 -4.85
C ARG A 9 15.26 22.44 -3.53
N GLU A 10 16.33 22.76 -2.82
CA GLU A 10 16.30 23.49 -1.54
C GLU A 10 15.64 24.87 -1.69
N LYS A 11 15.94 25.61 -2.77
CA LYS A 11 15.31 26.92 -3.02
C LYS A 11 13.85 26.84 -3.46
N THR A 12 13.45 25.74 -4.10
CA THR A 12 12.05 25.49 -4.49
C THR A 12 11.21 25.13 -3.26
N GLU A 13 11.76 24.28 -2.37
CA GLU A 13 11.13 23.89 -1.09
C GLU A 13 10.99 25.08 -0.11
N LYS A 14 11.92 26.05 -0.13
CA LYS A 14 11.85 27.27 0.70
C LYS A 14 10.93 28.37 0.15
N GLY A 15 10.32 28.20 -1.03
CA GLY A 15 9.49 29.23 -1.66
C GLY A 15 10.27 30.48 -2.14
N GLU A 16 11.61 30.44 -2.12
CA GLU A 16 12.48 31.57 -2.42
C GLU A 16 12.56 31.92 -3.94
N PHE A 17 11.95 31.12 -4.82
CA PHE A 17 11.79 31.43 -6.24
C PHE A 17 10.68 32.48 -6.47
N SER A 18 10.89 33.70 -5.99
CA SER A 18 9.94 34.83 -6.08
C SER A 18 10.13 35.72 -7.33
N SER A 19 11.29 35.66 -8.00
CA SER A 19 11.55 36.47 -9.19
C SER A 19 10.87 35.91 -10.45
N LYS A 20 9.88 36.62 -11.00
CA LYS A 20 9.23 36.33 -12.30
C LYS A 20 10.26 36.11 -13.43
N LYS A 21 11.38 36.84 -13.41
CA LYS A 21 12.48 36.70 -14.38
C LYS A 21 13.17 35.34 -14.28
N MET A 22 13.33 34.80 -13.08
CA MET A 22 13.97 33.50 -12.85
C MET A 22 13.09 32.33 -13.30
N ARG A 23 11.77 32.41 -13.09
CA ARG A 23 10.81 31.41 -13.59
C ARG A 23 10.78 31.37 -15.12
N ILE A 24 10.81 32.55 -15.76
CA ILE A 24 10.92 32.66 -17.21
C ILE A 24 12.24 32.05 -17.70
N LEU A 25 13.37 32.40 -17.09
CA LEU A 25 14.68 31.82 -17.43
C LEU A 25 14.72 30.30 -17.28
N LEU A 26 14.10 29.75 -16.23
CA LEU A 26 14.02 28.31 -16.01
C LEU A 26 13.14 27.60 -17.04
N LEU A 27 11.96 28.15 -17.36
CA LEU A 27 11.07 27.58 -18.37
C LEU A 27 11.75 27.53 -19.74
N TRP A 28 12.32 28.65 -20.19
CA TRP A 28 13.00 28.73 -21.49
C TRP A 28 14.30 27.92 -21.50
N GLY A 29 15.11 28.03 -20.45
CA GLY A 29 16.40 27.34 -20.36
C GLY A 29 16.26 25.81 -20.28
N LEU A 30 15.42 25.31 -19.39
CA LEU A 30 15.20 23.86 -19.23
C LEU A 30 14.37 23.30 -20.39
N GLY A 31 13.37 24.03 -20.87
CA GLY A 31 12.56 23.62 -22.01
C GLY A 31 13.37 23.50 -23.31
N LEU A 32 14.17 24.51 -23.66
CA LEU A 32 15.02 24.47 -24.86
C LEU A 32 16.13 23.43 -24.74
N SER A 33 16.82 23.35 -23.60
CA SER A 33 17.91 22.40 -23.42
C SER A 33 17.42 20.95 -23.41
N SER A 34 16.27 20.65 -22.79
CA SER A 34 15.66 19.31 -22.84
C SER A 34 15.19 18.95 -24.25
N THR A 35 14.60 19.90 -24.98
CA THR A 35 14.19 19.70 -26.38
C THR A 35 15.38 19.42 -27.29
N LEU A 36 16.41 20.27 -27.26
CA LEU A 36 17.62 20.10 -28.06
C LEU A 36 18.31 18.78 -27.72
N TRP A 37 18.45 18.47 -26.43
CA TRP A 37 19.12 17.25 -26.00
C TRP A 37 18.36 15.99 -26.42
N PHE A 38 17.03 16.00 -26.32
CA PHE A 38 16.19 14.89 -26.77
C PHE A 38 16.28 14.72 -28.28
N LEU A 39 16.14 15.79 -29.08
CA LEU A 39 16.25 15.73 -30.54
C LEU A 39 17.62 15.22 -31.00
N ILE A 40 18.71 15.76 -30.44
CA ILE A 40 20.10 15.37 -30.78
C ILE A 40 20.36 13.90 -30.44
N ARG A 41 19.79 13.38 -29.36
CA ARG A 41 20.11 12.03 -28.88
C ARG A 41 19.19 10.97 -29.45
N VAL A 42 17.90 11.28 -29.63
CA VAL A 42 16.86 10.31 -29.99
C VAL A 42 16.67 10.23 -31.50
N ILE A 43 16.75 11.32 -32.27
CA ILE A 43 16.58 11.26 -33.74
C ILE A 43 17.62 10.32 -34.39
N PRO A 44 18.92 10.37 -34.04
CA PRO A 44 19.90 9.46 -34.65
C PRO A 44 19.76 8.00 -34.21
N LYS A 45 19.12 7.74 -33.06
CA LYS A 45 18.91 6.38 -32.52
C LYS A 45 17.68 6.35 -31.59
N PRO A 46 16.48 6.03 -32.12
CA PRO A 46 15.22 6.14 -31.39
C PRO A 46 15.16 5.34 -30.08
N SER A 47 15.87 4.21 -29.99
CA SER A 47 15.92 3.40 -28.77
C SER A 47 16.54 4.10 -27.56
N ARG A 48 17.22 5.24 -27.74
CA ARG A 48 17.76 6.04 -26.63
C ARG A 48 16.68 6.75 -25.82
N ALA A 49 15.45 6.86 -26.33
CA ALA A 49 14.32 7.42 -25.59
C ALA A 49 14.07 6.67 -24.26
N TYR A 50 14.44 5.38 -24.18
CA TYR A 50 14.30 4.55 -22.99
C TYR A 50 15.38 4.78 -21.93
N TYR A 51 16.40 5.62 -22.19
CA TYR A 51 17.41 5.90 -21.18
C TYR A 51 16.85 6.75 -20.04
N PRO A 52 17.23 6.52 -18.77
CA PRO A 52 16.68 7.26 -17.62
C PRO A 52 16.80 8.78 -17.75
N CYS A 53 17.89 9.25 -18.36
CA CYS A 53 18.12 10.67 -18.60
C CYS A 53 17.21 11.27 -19.67
N MET A 54 16.82 10.48 -20.68
CA MET A 54 15.87 10.87 -21.73
C MET A 54 14.42 10.79 -21.21
N GLN A 55 14.11 9.80 -20.37
CA GLN A 55 12.81 9.71 -19.69
C GLN A 55 12.57 10.87 -18.72
N ALA A 56 13.63 11.41 -18.10
CA ALA A 56 13.53 12.64 -17.31
C ALA A 56 13.38 13.91 -18.19
N ALA A 57 14.05 13.94 -19.35
CA ALA A 57 14.00 15.08 -20.27
C ALA A 57 12.68 15.17 -21.06
N ALA A 58 12.07 14.03 -21.38
CA ALA A 58 10.90 13.96 -22.26
C ALA A 58 9.69 14.75 -21.73
N PRO A 59 9.27 14.63 -20.45
CA PRO A 59 8.15 15.42 -19.92
C PRO A 59 8.41 16.93 -19.97
N MET A 60 9.66 17.36 -19.70
CA MET A 60 10.05 18.77 -19.75
C MET A 60 10.02 19.32 -21.19
N MET A 61 10.56 18.55 -22.15
CA MET A 61 10.49 18.89 -23.58
C MET A 61 9.03 18.96 -24.03
N SER A 62 8.25 17.91 -23.77
CA SER A 62 6.86 17.82 -24.19
C SER A 62 6.03 18.97 -23.66
N ALA A 63 6.14 19.29 -22.37
CA ALA A 63 5.45 20.43 -21.79
C ALA A 63 5.87 21.76 -22.42
N PHE A 64 7.16 21.95 -22.68
CA PHE A 64 7.66 23.17 -23.33
C PHE A 64 7.16 23.31 -24.77
N VAL A 65 7.24 22.24 -25.58
CA VAL A 65 6.77 22.23 -26.97
C VAL A 65 5.27 22.45 -27.03
N THR A 66 4.49 21.74 -26.20
CA THR A 66 3.04 21.93 -26.12
C THR A 66 2.68 23.34 -25.67
N TYR A 67 3.39 23.89 -24.68
CA TYR A 67 3.19 25.29 -24.28
C TYR A 67 3.43 26.25 -25.44
N MET A 68 4.50 26.05 -26.22
CA MET A 68 4.79 26.91 -27.36
C MET A 68 3.77 26.79 -28.50
N LEU A 69 3.33 25.57 -28.81
CA LEU A 69 2.29 25.33 -29.81
C LEU A 69 0.95 25.92 -29.38
N SER A 70 0.55 25.73 -28.12
CA SER A 70 -0.68 26.31 -27.57
C SER A 70 -0.62 27.83 -27.54
N PHE A 71 0.50 28.44 -27.13
CA PHE A 71 0.67 29.89 -27.12
C PHE A 71 0.60 30.49 -28.53
N THR A 72 1.29 29.88 -29.50
CA THR A 72 1.28 30.33 -30.90
C THR A 72 -0.10 30.15 -31.54
N ALA A 73 -0.79 29.04 -31.26
CA ALA A 73 -2.15 28.80 -31.71
C ALA A 73 -3.14 29.79 -31.10
N THR A 74 -3.10 30.05 -29.79
CA THR A 74 -3.93 31.06 -29.11
C THR A 74 -3.73 32.45 -29.73
N TRP A 75 -2.48 32.86 -29.94
CA TRP A 75 -2.16 34.15 -30.57
C TRP A 75 -2.69 34.25 -32.01
N TRP A 76 -2.48 33.20 -32.80
CA TRP A 76 -2.94 33.14 -34.20
C TRP A 76 -4.46 33.14 -34.30
N SER A 77 -5.15 32.33 -33.48
CA SER A 77 -6.60 32.28 -33.39
C SER A 77 -7.19 33.63 -32.98
N GLY A 78 -6.57 34.32 -32.00
CA GLY A 78 -7.00 35.67 -31.60
C GLY A 78 -6.88 36.70 -32.73
N ARG A 79 -5.78 36.68 -33.50
CA ARG A 79 -5.61 37.55 -34.68
C ARG A 79 -6.64 37.26 -35.78
N LYS A 80 -6.90 35.98 -36.05
CA LYS A 80 -7.87 35.56 -37.06
C LYS A 80 -9.31 35.88 -36.64
N LEU A 81 -9.64 35.72 -35.37
CA LEU A 81 -10.91 36.13 -34.78
C LEU A 81 -11.14 37.63 -34.97
N LEU A 82 -10.17 38.48 -34.58
CA LEU A 82 -10.28 39.94 -34.75
C LEU A 82 -10.46 40.36 -36.21
N GLY A 83 -9.75 39.70 -37.14
CA GLY A 83 -9.91 39.94 -38.57
C GLY A 83 -11.28 39.49 -39.11
N ALA A 84 -11.78 38.34 -38.66
CA ALA A 84 -13.07 37.79 -39.08
C ALA A 84 -14.26 38.62 -38.56
N VAL A 85 -14.16 39.12 -37.32
CA VAL A 85 -15.16 40.03 -36.72
C VAL A 85 -15.20 41.35 -37.48
N ARG A 86 -14.04 41.94 -37.80
CA ARG A 86 -13.96 43.17 -38.62
C ARG A 86 -14.53 43.01 -40.03
N GLN A 87 -14.45 41.80 -40.59
CA GLN A 87 -14.99 41.47 -41.91
C GLN A 87 -16.42 40.89 -41.87
N GLN A 88 -17.08 40.90 -40.71
CA GLN A 88 -18.43 40.34 -40.49
C GLN A 88 -18.59 38.86 -40.92
N LYS A 89 -17.51 38.07 -40.89
CA LYS A 89 -17.53 36.64 -41.23
C LYS A 89 -17.89 35.80 -40.00
N ILE A 90 -19.18 35.60 -39.77
CA ILE A 90 -19.72 34.97 -38.54
C ILE A 90 -19.17 33.56 -38.32
N PHE A 91 -19.24 32.66 -39.31
CA PHE A 91 -18.77 31.27 -39.16
C PHE A 91 -17.26 31.16 -38.90
N VAL A 92 -16.46 31.99 -39.57
CA VAL A 92 -15.01 32.05 -39.37
C VAL A 92 -14.68 32.58 -37.98
N SER A 93 -15.46 33.55 -37.49
CA SER A 93 -15.32 34.10 -36.13
C SER A 93 -15.64 33.04 -35.07
N VAL A 94 -16.74 32.29 -35.22
CA VAL A 94 -17.10 31.20 -34.29
C VAL A 94 -16.01 30.13 -34.24
N PHE A 95 -15.50 29.71 -35.40
CA PHE A 95 -14.42 28.71 -35.47
C PHE A 95 -13.16 29.18 -34.73
N PHE A 96 -12.69 30.40 -34.99
CA PHE A 96 -11.48 30.91 -34.32
C PHE A 96 -11.71 31.26 -32.85
N PHE A 97 -12.93 31.57 -32.43
CA PHE A 97 -13.29 31.71 -31.03
C PHE A 97 -13.19 30.37 -30.29
N LEU A 98 -13.70 29.28 -30.87
CA LEU A 98 -13.58 27.94 -30.29
C LEU A 98 -12.11 27.49 -30.22
N CYS A 99 -11.30 27.75 -31.25
CA CYS A 99 -9.86 27.50 -31.20
C CYS A 99 -9.18 28.33 -30.10
N LEU A 100 -9.53 29.61 -29.97
CA LEU A 100 -8.97 30.47 -28.93
C LEU A 100 -9.29 29.95 -27.53
N CYS A 101 -10.54 29.52 -27.29
CA CYS A 101 -10.94 28.92 -26.02
C CYS A 101 -10.19 27.60 -25.76
N PHE A 102 -10.09 26.71 -26.75
CA PHE A 102 -9.43 25.41 -26.61
C PHE A 102 -7.91 25.53 -26.36
N PHE A 103 -7.20 26.33 -27.15
CA PHE A 103 -5.76 26.53 -26.95
C PHE A 103 -5.46 27.43 -25.74
N GLY A 104 -6.37 28.37 -25.44
CA GLY A 104 -6.33 29.20 -24.23
C GLY A 104 -6.40 28.37 -22.95
N THR A 105 -7.36 27.44 -22.84
CA THR A 105 -7.43 26.54 -21.68
C THR A 105 -6.21 25.64 -21.59
N MET A 106 -5.68 25.13 -22.70
CA MET A 106 -4.43 24.35 -22.71
C MET A 106 -3.21 25.13 -22.17
N THR A 107 -3.16 26.46 -22.33
CA THR A 107 -2.08 27.29 -21.73
C THR A 107 -2.22 27.48 -20.22
N LEU A 108 -3.38 27.19 -19.65
CA LEU A 108 -3.68 27.31 -18.23
C LEU A 108 -3.57 25.98 -17.47
N VAL A 109 -3.36 24.86 -18.16
CA VAL A 109 -3.18 23.53 -17.53
C VAL A 109 -1.74 23.39 -17.02
N GLU A 110 -1.56 23.47 -15.71
CA GLU A 110 -0.25 23.40 -15.04
C GLU A 110 0.43 22.02 -15.10
N ASN A 111 -0.27 20.95 -15.52
CA ASN A 111 0.19 19.55 -15.41
C ASN A 111 0.30 18.77 -16.75
N SER A 112 0.53 19.45 -17.88
CA SER A 112 0.60 18.80 -19.20
C SER A 112 1.73 17.76 -19.35
N ALA A 113 2.82 17.89 -18.59
CA ALA A 113 3.98 16.99 -18.65
C ALA A 113 3.67 15.55 -18.18
N GLN A 114 3.01 15.40 -17.03
CA GLN A 114 2.60 14.10 -16.50
C GLN A 114 1.44 13.50 -17.30
N LEU A 115 0.51 14.34 -17.74
CA LEU A 115 -0.64 13.91 -18.54
C LEU A 115 -0.21 13.35 -19.92
N LEU A 116 0.75 14.02 -20.59
CA LEU A 116 1.26 13.57 -21.89
C LEU A 116 2.15 12.32 -21.75
N ALA A 117 2.94 12.21 -20.67
CA ALA A 117 3.71 11.02 -20.36
C ALA A 117 2.84 9.80 -19.96
N GLN A 118 1.63 10.04 -19.43
CA GLN A 118 0.61 9.01 -19.21
C GLN A 118 -0.10 8.59 -20.50
N ALA A 119 -0.31 9.51 -21.44
CA ALA A 119 -1.04 9.23 -22.68
C ALA A 119 -0.19 8.60 -23.80
N VAL A 120 1.12 8.86 -23.86
CA VAL A 120 1.94 8.56 -25.07
C VAL A 120 2.92 7.39 -24.88
N LEU A 121 3.34 7.08 -23.65
CA LEU A 121 4.29 5.99 -23.40
C LEU A 121 3.54 4.72 -22.96
N PRO A 122 3.79 3.56 -23.59
CA PRO A 122 3.28 2.29 -23.09
C PRO A 122 3.73 2.13 -21.63
N VAL A 123 2.80 1.77 -20.75
CA VAL A 123 3.14 1.54 -19.35
C VAL A 123 3.94 0.24 -19.31
N PRO A 124 5.25 0.27 -18.99
CA PRO A 124 5.98 -0.97 -18.81
C PRO A 124 5.41 -1.72 -17.61
N GLU A 125 5.34 -3.04 -17.71
CA GLU A 125 5.01 -3.87 -16.55
C GLU A 125 6.08 -3.65 -15.46
N PRO A 126 5.68 -3.48 -14.19
CA PRO A 126 6.65 -3.37 -13.11
C PRO A 126 7.57 -4.57 -13.03
N ARG A 127 8.83 -4.32 -12.69
CA ARG A 127 9.85 -5.37 -12.60
C ARG A 127 9.85 -5.96 -11.20
N MET A 128 9.32 -7.18 -11.04
CA MET A 128 9.43 -7.91 -9.78
C MET A 128 10.82 -8.54 -9.62
N ALA A 129 11.26 -8.71 -8.37
CA ALA A 129 12.49 -9.40 -8.02
C ALA A 129 12.37 -10.91 -8.27
N TRP A 130 11.14 -11.45 -8.21
CA TRP A 130 10.85 -12.84 -8.51
C TRP A 130 9.88 -13.03 -9.70
N GLY A 131 9.95 -14.21 -10.31
CA GLY A 131 9.18 -14.55 -11.51
C GLY A 131 7.77 -15.07 -11.22
N LYS A 132 6.90 -14.97 -12.23
CA LYS A 132 5.54 -15.52 -12.24
C LYS A 132 5.55 -17.05 -12.20
N ASN A 133 4.61 -17.65 -11.46
CA ASN A 133 4.39 -19.09 -11.32
C ASN A 133 5.67 -19.93 -11.06
N ASN A 134 6.64 -19.33 -10.36
CA ASN A 134 7.88 -19.98 -9.95
C ASN A 134 7.97 -20.01 -8.43
N PRO A 135 7.20 -20.86 -7.73
CA PRO A 135 7.08 -20.79 -6.27
C PRO A 135 8.40 -21.11 -5.56
N ILE A 136 8.72 -20.31 -4.55
CA ILE A 136 9.83 -20.51 -3.61
C ILE A 136 9.38 -20.37 -2.17
N GLY A 137 10.14 -20.98 -1.26
CA GLY A 137 9.82 -21.01 0.16
C GLY A 137 8.84 -22.13 0.53
N SER A 138 8.47 -22.16 1.80
CA SER A 138 7.64 -23.20 2.41
C SER A 138 6.28 -22.61 2.79
N PRO A 139 5.19 -23.04 2.14
CA PRO A 139 3.87 -22.46 2.37
C PRO A 139 3.34 -22.75 3.78
N LYS A 140 2.57 -21.81 4.35
CA LYS A 140 2.03 -21.87 5.72
C LYS A 140 0.50 -21.93 5.78
N GLY A 141 -0.04 -22.38 6.92
CA GLY A 141 -1.48 -22.42 7.22
C GLY A 141 -2.15 -23.80 7.05
N ILE A 142 -3.43 -23.88 7.43
CA ILE A 142 -4.29 -25.08 7.33
C ILE A 142 -4.31 -25.61 5.90
N TYR A 143 -4.44 -24.69 4.94
CA TYR A 143 -4.20 -24.95 3.53
C TYR A 143 -2.95 -24.17 3.12
N PRO A 144 -1.79 -24.86 2.96
CA PRO A 144 -0.52 -24.17 2.82
C PRO A 144 -0.48 -23.14 1.68
N GLY A 145 -0.16 -21.88 1.98
CA GLY A 145 -0.02 -20.82 0.97
C GLY A 145 -1.35 -20.31 0.41
N ARG A 146 -2.47 -20.65 1.07
CA ARG A 146 -3.79 -20.15 0.68
C ARG A 146 -3.95 -18.68 1.02
N VAL A 147 -4.47 -17.92 0.07
CA VAL A 147 -4.97 -16.56 0.29
C VAL A 147 -6.44 -16.53 -0.14
N ALA A 148 -7.33 -16.24 0.80
CA ALA A 148 -8.74 -16.00 0.50
C ALA A 148 -8.90 -14.53 0.08
N TRP A 149 -9.51 -14.30 -1.08
CA TRP A 149 -9.95 -13.00 -1.54
C TRP A 149 -11.47 -13.01 -1.63
N VAL A 150 -12.09 -12.28 -0.71
CA VAL A 150 -13.55 -12.15 -0.65
C VAL A 150 -13.92 -10.74 -1.10
N HIS A 151 -14.89 -10.65 -2.01
CA HIS A 151 -15.26 -9.42 -2.70
C HIS A 151 -16.78 -9.20 -2.66
N ALA A 152 -17.21 -8.07 -2.10
CA ALA A 152 -18.62 -7.70 -1.99
C ALA A 152 -18.87 -6.37 -2.73
N PRO A 153 -19.10 -6.39 -4.05
CA PRO A 153 -19.36 -5.17 -4.81
C PRO A 153 -20.47 -4.31 -4.19
N GLY A 154 -20.17 -3.05 -3.91
CA GLY A 154 -21.12 -2.12 -3.27
C GLY A 154 -20.97 -2.00 -1.75
N ALA A 155 -20.12 -2.81 -1.10
CA ALA A 155 -19.81 -2.66 0.32
C ALA A 155 -19.24 -1.27 0.65
N ALA A 156 -18.53 -0.65 -0.32
CA ALA A 156 -18.03 0.71 -0.26
C ALA A 156 -18.49 1.50 -1.49
N THR A 157 -19.04 2.71 -1.28
CA THR A 157 -19.62 3.54 -2.35
C THR A 157 -19.19 5.01 -2.33
N TRP A 158 -18.20 5.36 -1.49
CA TRP A 158 -17.79 6.74 -1.26
C TRP A 158 -17.49 7.54 -2.54
N LYS A 159 -17.87 8.81 -2.52
CA LYS A 159 -17.58 9.80 -3.55
C LYS A 159 -16.74 10.93 -2.98
N LYS A 160 -15.61 11.19 -3.63
CA LYS A 160 -14.68 12.25 -3.21
C LYS A 160 -15.38 13.60 -3.16
N GLY A 161 -15.26 14.31 -2.03
CA GLY A 161 -15.86 15.61 -1.80
C GLY A 161 -17.25 15.58 -1.15
N GLU A 162 -17.83 14.41 -0.91
CA GLU A 162 -19.16 14.24 -0.30
C GLU A 162 -19.06 13.74 1.17
N GLY A 163 -18.11 14.25 1.94
CA GLY A 163 -17.81 13.82 3.31
C GLY A 163 -16.65 12.83 3.40
N PHE A 164 -16.49 12.20 4.56
CA PHE A 164 -15.43 11.25 4.84
C PHE A 164 -15.80 9.83 4.41
N TRP A 165 -14.80 9.08 3.93
CA TRP A 165 -14.98 7.77 3.32
C TRP A 165 -15.45 6.69 4.29
N TYR A 166 -15.23 6.85 5.59
CA TYR A 166 -15.59 5.88 6.64
C TYR A 166 -16.97 6.09 7.24
N GLU A 167 -17.72 7.12 6.83
CA GLU A 167 -19.08 7.33 7.33
C GLU A 167 -20.01 6.17 6.93
N ASP A 168 -21.00 5.85 7.78
CA ASP A 168 -21.92 4.72 7.57
C ASP A 168 -22.70 4.81 6.24
N ARG A 169 -23.05 6.02 5.77
CA ARG A 169 -23.74 6.17 4.48
C ARG A 169 -22.93 5.72 3.26
N TRP A 170 -21.62 5.55 3.40
CA TRP A 170 -20.72 5.13 2.33
C TRP A 170 -20.30 3.67 2.42
N ASN A 171 -20.59 3.00 3.53
CA ASN A 171 -20.12 1.65 3.81
C ASN A 171 -21.24 0.79 4.37
N ASN A 172 -21.47 -0.36 3.76
CA ASN A 172 -22.47 -1.30 4.24
C ASN A 172 -21.86 -2.21 5.32
N GLN A 173 -22.38 -2.13 6.56
CA GLN A 173 -21.89 -2.96 7.66
C GLN A 173 -22.20 -4.46 7.47
N GLU A 174 -23.35 -4.82 6.92
CA GLU A 174 -23.71 -6.23 6.66
C GLU A 174 -22.77 -6.85 5.61
N ASP A 175 -22.38 -6.08 4.59
CA ASP A 175 -21.39 -6.53 3.62
C ASP A 175 -19.98 -6.66 4.25
N ALA A 176 -19.62 -5.77 5.18
CA ALA A 176 -18.36 -5.89 5.93
C ALA A 176 -18.35 -7.15 6.83
N ASP A 177 -19.47 -7.44 7.50
CA ASP A 177 -19.65 -8.66 8.28
C ASP A 177 -19.57 -9.91 7.39
N TRP A 178 -20.22 -9.86 6.21
CA TRP A 178 -20.15 -10.93 5.20
C TRP A 178 -18.72 -11.14 4.69
N LEU A 179 -17.97 -10.08 4.41
CA LEU A 179 -16.56 -10.13 3.99
C LEU A 179 -15.71 -10.85 5.05
N MET A 180 -15.86 -10.50 6.31
CA MET A 180 -15.10 -11.10 7.42
C MET A 180 -15.44 -12.58 7.60
N SER A 181 -16.73 -12.90 7.71
CA SER A 181 -17.24 -14.27 7.86
C SER A 181 -16.74 -15.19 6.75
N ASN A 182 -16.94 -14.78 5.49
CA ASN A 182 -16.56 -15.60 4.35
C ASN A 182 -15.04 -15.69 4.15
N SER A 183 -14.26 -14.72 4.67
CA SER A 183 -12.80 -14.79 4.62
C SER A 183 -12.29 -15.92 5.52
N ILE A 184 -12.77 -16.03 6.75
CA ILE A 184 -12.34 -17.12 7.65
C ILE A 184 -12.90 -18.48 7.23
N LEU A 185 -14.11 -18.54 6.68
CA LEU A 185 -14.68 -19.79 6.16
C LEU A 185 -13.87 -20.28 4.95
N SER A 186 -13.56 -19.40 3.99
CA SER A 186 -12.77 -19.75 2.80
C SER A 186 -11.34 -20.15 3.16
N LEU A 187 -10.75 -19.47 4.14
CA LEU A 187 -9.40 -19.74 4.60
C LEU A 187 -9.28 -21.12 5.29
N THR A 188 -10.27 -21.47 6.11
CA THR A 188 -10.25 -22.71 6.92
C THR A 188 -10.95 -23.89 6.27
N GLY A 189 -11.74 -23.66 5.21
CA GLY A 189 -12.58 -24.69 4.57
C GLY A 189 -13.79 -25.12 5.42
N GLU A 190 -14.02 -24.46 6.55
CA GLU A 190 -15.15 -24.74 7.43
C GLU A 190 -16.44 -24.10 6.92
N THR A 191 -17.59 -24.58 7.42
CA THR A 191 -18.92 -24.09 7.03
C THR A 191 -19.60 -23.21 8.08
N LYS A 192 -18.97 -23.05 9.26
CA LYS A 192 -19.47 -22.24 10.39
C LYS A 192 -18.32 -21.45 11.00
N GLU A 193 -18.56 -20.18 11.33
CA GLU A 193 -17.52 -19.27 11.85
C GLU A 193 -16.90 -19.78 13.15
N LYS A 194 -17.71 -20.26 14.09
CA LYS A 194 -17.21 -20.91 15.31
C LYS A 194 -16.23 -22.06 15.05
N ALA A 195 -16.50 -22.87 14.02
CA ALA A 195 -15.61 -23.97 13.63
C ALA A 195 -14.32 -23.43 12.98
N ALA A 196 -14.45 -22.41 12.12
CA ALA A 196 -13.32 -21.73 11.49
C ALA A 196 -12.35 -21.13 12.53
N TRP A 197 -12.86 -20.38 13.52
CA TRP A 197 -12.03 -19.83 14.60
C TRP A 197 -11.32 -20.92 15.38
N ASN A 198 -12.04 -21.98 15.77
CA ASN A 198 -11.44 -23.11 16.47
C ASN A 198 -10.34 -23.80 15.62
N ALA A 199 -10.54 -23.94 14.31
CA ALA A 199 -9.54 -24.49 13.40
C ALA A 199 -8.28 -23.60 13.33
N LEU A 200 -8.44 -22.27 13.25
CA LEU A 200 -7.30 -21.33 13.28
C LEU A 200 -6.49 -21.47 14.56
N PHE A 201 -7.14 -21.49 15.73
CA PHE A 201 -6.46 -21.66 17.02
C PHE A 201 -5.75 -23.01 17.12
N ILE A 202 -6.42 -24.11 16.71
CA ILE A 202 -5.81 -25.45 16.71
C ILE A 202 -4.58 -25.47 15.81
N SER A 203 -4.68 -24.96 14.59
CA SER A 203 -3.57 -24.92 13.63
C SER A 203 -2.38 -24.16 14.21
N PHE A 204 -2.63 -22.96 14.75
CA PHE A 204 -1.59 -22.12 15.33
C PHE A 204 -0.93 -22.80 16.54
N ASN A 205 -1.73 -23.36 17.45
CA ASN A 205 -1.23 -24.02 18.65
C ASN A 205 -0.42 -25.28 18.32
N GLN A 206 -0.78 -26.02 17.28
CA GLN A 206 0.00 -27.17 16.81
C GLN A 206 1.36 -26.73 16.25
N GLU A 207 1.40 -25.70 15.41
CA GLU A 207 2.65 -25.17 14.84
C GLU A 207 3.58 -24.62 15.94
N HIS A 208 3.03 -24.10 17.03
CA HIS A 208 3.78 -23.54 18.16
C HIS A 208 4.03 -24.53 19.30
N GLY A 209 3.83 -25.84 19.09
CA GLY A 209 4.09 -26.85 20.11
C GLY A 209 3.18 -26.79 21.34
N LYS A 210 2.10 -26.01 21.29
CA LYS A 210 1.05 -25.90 22.33
C LYS A 210 0.02 -27.04 22.25
N GLY A 211 0.15 -27.95 21.28
CA GLY A 211 -0.70 -29.12 21.07
C GLY A 211 -1.97 -28.83 20.26
N ARG A 212 -2.80 -29.87 20.05
CA ARG A 212 -4.06 -29.76 19.28
C ARG A 212 -5.21 -29.25 20.16
N LYS A 213 -5.12 -27.98 20.57
CA LYS A 213 -6.13 -27.31 21.39
C LYS A 213 -6.61 -26.00 20.73
N GLY A 214 -7.88 -25.68 20.90
CA GLY A 214 -8.42 -24.37 20.54
C GLY A 214 -7.98 -23.29 21.53
N TYR A 215 -8.66 -22.15 21.48
CA TYR A 215 -8.45 -21.04 22.41
C TYR A 215 -8.58 -21.49 23.88
N GLY A 216 -7.59 -21.12 24.70
CA GLY A 216 -7.57 -21.34 26.15
C GLY A 216 -8.10 -20.13 26.92
N LYS A 217 -8.79 -20.39 28.02
CA LYS A 217 -9.33 -19.31 28.88
C LYS A 217 -8.22 -18.38 29.37
N GLY A 218 -8.37 -17.09 29.09
CA GLY A 218 -7.45 -16.05 29.53
C GLY A 218 -6.26 -15.81 28.60
N GLU A 219 -6.18 -16.53 27.46
CA GLU A 219 -5.19 -16.22 26.44
C GLU A 219 -5.55 -14.88 25.75
N LYS A 220 -4.54 -14.05 25.46
CA LYS A 220 -4.73 -12.68 24.94
C LYS A 220 -4.62 -12.61 23.42
N ILE A 221 -5.45 -11.78 22.79
CA ILE A 221 -5.41 -11.48 21.36
C ILE A 221 -5.11 -10.00 21.14
N ALA A 222 -4.09 -9.69 20.32
CA ALA A 222 -3.84 -8.31 19.89
C ALA A 222 -4.00 -8.15 18.36
N ILE A 223 -4.77 -7.14 17.97
CA ILE A 223 -5.15 -6.84 16.58
C ILE A 223 -4.44 -5.56 16.16
N LYS A 224 -3.39 -5.69 15.33
CA LYS A 224 -2.69 -4.54 14.77
C LYS A 224 -3.48 -3.98 13.60
N ILE A 225 -4.20 -2.89 13.82
CA ILE A 225 -4.83 -2.09 12.75
C ILE A 225 -3.85 -1.05 12.22
N ASN A 226 -4.03 -0.60 10.98
CA ASN A 226 -3.16 0.42 10.37
C ASN A 226 -3.77 1.83 10.51
N GLN A 227 -3.18 2.65 11.37
CA GLN A 227 -3.52 4.06 11.56
C GLN A 227 -2.39 5.00 11.10
N ASN A 228 -1.58 4.56 10.13
CA ASN A 228 -0.32 5.20 9.72
C ASN A 228 -0.46 6.70 9.40
N ASN A 229 -1.65 7.14 8.98
CA ASN A 229 -1.93 8.49 8.55
C ASN A 229 -2.74 9.32 9.58
N SER A 230 -2.91 8.83 10.81
CA SER A 230 -3.49 9.61 11.91
C SER A 230 -2.44 10.46 12.63
N PHE A 231 -2.85 11.65 13.09
CA PHE A 231 -2.00 12.60 13.84
C PHE A 231 -2.60 13.05 15.18
N SER A 232 -3.84 12.65 15.44
CA SER A 232 -4.66 12.95 16.62
C SER A 232 -5.83 11.95 16.68
N HIS A 233 -6.60 11.93 17.78
CA HIS A 233 -7.87 11.20 17.81
C HIS A 233 -8.93 11.83 16.89
N GLU A 234 -8.78 13.11 16.55
CA GLU A 234 -9.66 13.77 15.58
C GLU A 234 -9.66 13.05 14.24
N ASP A 235 -10.86 12.89 13.71
CA ASP A 235 -11.13 12.29 12.43
C ASP A 235 -10.57 13.13 11.27
N CYS A 236 -10.01 12.45 10.26
CA CYS A 236 -9.40 13.11 9.10
C CYS A 236 -9.71 12.35 7.82
N GLU A 237 -9.45 12.95 6.66
CA GLU A 237 -9.77 12.31 5.37
C GLU A 237 -8.87 11.13 5.01
N GLN A 238 -7.80 10.88 5.76
CA GLN A 238 -6.78 9.91 5.39
C GLN A 238 -7.33 8.47 5.38
N LEU A 239 -6.86 7.66 4.44
CA LEU A 239 -7.13 6.23 4.45
C LEU A 239 -6.34 5.54 5.57
N ASN A 240 -7.06 5.08 6.58
CA ASN A 240 -6.62 4.25 7.71
C ASN A 240 -7.53 3.01 7.80
N ALA A 241 -7.38 2.18 8.83
CA ALA A 241 -8.23 1.00 9.02
C ALA A 241 -9.72 1.35 9.02
N SER A 242 -10.52 0.59 8.28
CA SER A 242 -11.95 0.83 8.17
C SER A 242 -12.67 0.50 9.49
N PRO A 243 -13.48 1.42 10.04
CA PRO A 243 -14.29 1.14 11.22
C PRO A 243 -15.22 -0.08 11.02
N HIS A 244 -15.75 -0.25 9.80
CA HIS A 244 -16.69 -1.31 9.44
C HIS A 244 -16.06 -2.71 9.48
N LEU A 245 -14.89 -2.89 8.87
CA LEU A 245 -14.16 -4.16 8.92
C LEU A 245 -13.56 -4.44 10.30
N THR A 246 -13.14 -3.40 11.02
CA THR A 246 -12.68 -3.57 12.41
C THR A 246 -13.83 -4.08 13.29
N LEU A 247 -15.02 -3.49 13.18
CA LEU A 247 -16.20 -3.97 13.90
C LEU A 247 -16.60 -5.38 13.47
N ALA A 248 -16.56 -5.70 12.17
CA ALA A 248 -16.85 -7.04 11.66
C ALA A 248 -15.91 -8.11 12.24
N LEU A 249 -14.60 -7.80 12.34
CA LEU A 249 -13.64 -8.69 12.99
C LEU A 249 -13.95 -8.89 14.47
N LEU A 250 -14.29 -7.81 15.20
CA LEU A 250 -14.66 -7.91 16.61
C LEU A 250 -15.93 -8.74 16.82
N ARG A 251 -16.98 -8.52 15.99
CA ARG A 251 -18.20 -9.34 15.99
C ARG A 251 -17.87 -10.82 15.80
N SER A 252 -17.06 -11.14 14.79
CA SER A 252 -16.69 -12.53 14.51
C SER A 252 -15.86 -13.14 15.66
N LEU A 253 -14.89 -12.43 16.23
CA LEU A 253 -14.09 -12.93 17.36
C LEU A 253 -14.91 -13.14 18.64
N VAL A 254 -15.72 -12.15 19.02
CA VAL A 254 -16.47 -12.18 20.29
C VAL A 254 -17.64 -13.15 20.20
N ASN A 255 -18.47 -13.04 19.15
CA ASN A 255 -19.71 -13.81 19.05
C ASN A 255 -19.48 -15.24 18.57
N GLU A 256 -18.60 -15.43 17.58
CA GLU A 256 -18.36 -16.74 16.96
C GLU A 256 -17.10 -17.42 17.50
N GLY A 257 -16.03 -16.67 17.68
CA GLY A 257 -14.79 -17.13 18.32
C GLY A 257 -14.93 -17.35 19.82
N GLY A 258 -15.95 -16.75 20.46
CA GLY A 258 -16.20 -16.87 21.90
C GLY A 258 -15.13 -16.22 22.77
N ILE A 259 -14.40 -15.24 22.23
CA ILE A 259 -13.30 -14.57 22.93
C ILE A 259 -13.87 -13.47 23.82
N PRO A 260 -13.57 -13.45 25.13
CA PRO A 260 -13.98 -12.36 26.00
C PRO A 260 -13.39 -11.02 25.54
N GLN A 261 -14.19 -9.96 25.55
CA GLN A 261 -13.82 -8.64 25.06
C GLN A 261 -12.54 -8.11 25.74
N GLU A 262 -12.41 -8.32 27.05
CA GLU A 262 -11.28 -7.88 27.87
C GLU A 262 -9.95 -8.60 27.53
N GLN A 263 -10.01 -9.67 26.74
CA GLN A 263 -8.83 -10.37 26.22
C GLN A 263 -8.42 -9.90 24.82
N ILE A 264 -9.17 -8.95 24.23
CA ILE A 264 -8.91 -8.41 22.90
C ILE A 264 -8.34 -7.00 23.05
N THR A 265 -7.19 -6.77 22.42
CA THR A 265 -6.60 -5.44 22.27
C THR A 265 -6.58 -5.04 20.80
N VAL A 266 -7.33 -4.00 20.42
CA VAL A 266 -7.23 -3.36 19.09
C VAL A 266 -6.23 -2.23 19.19
N PHE A 267 -5.18 -2.23 18.36
CA PHE A 267 -4.11 -1.26 18.54
C PHE A 267 -3.43 -0.75 17.28
N ASP A 268 -2.92 0.48 17.39
CA ASP A 268 -1.74 0.97 16.65
C ASP A 268 -0.84 1.74 17.63
N ALA A 269 0.19 1.07 18.12
CA ALA A 269 1.03 1.57 19.22
C ALA A 269 1.72 2.91 18.89
N SER A 270 2.05 3.15 17.62
CA SER A 270 2.80 4.33 17.18
C SER A 270 1.92 5.50 16.70
N ARG A 271 0.61 5.29 16.60
CA ARG A 271 -0.35 6.21 15.98
C ARG A 271 -1.57 6.41 16.86
N PHE A 272 -2.56 7.14 16.36
CA PHE A 272 -3.78 7.47 17.10
C PHE A 272 -4.93 6.65 16.54
N ILE A 273 -5.74 6.06 17.41
CA ILE A 273 -7.01 5.48 16.99
C ILE A 273 -8.00 6.63 16.86
N THR A 274 -8.54 6.89 15.67
CA THR A 274 -9.45 8.03 15.47
C THR A 274 -10.82 7.81 16.13
N ASP A 275 -11.57 8.88 16.33
CA ASP A 275 -12.90 8.86 16.95
C ASP A 275 -13.91 8.04 16.13
N ALA A 276 -13.88 8.10 14.80
CA ALA A 276 -14.74 7.29 13.95
C ALA A 276 -14.55 5.78 14.18
N LEU A 277 -13.31 5.31 14.30
CA LEU A 277 -13.05 3.90 14.57
C LEU A 277 -13.41 3.53 16.00
N PHE A 278 -12.91 4.30 16.97
CA PHE A 278 -13.14 4.05 18.39
C PHE A 278 -14.63 4.03 18.71
N ASN A 279 -15.37 5.08 18.37
CA ASN A 279 -16.78 5.21 18.72
C ASN A 279 -17.63 4.11 18.08
N LYS A 280 -17.37 3.74 16.82
CA LYS A 280 -18.12 2.68 16.14
C LYS A 280 -17.90 1.32 16.80
N CYS A 281 -16.66 0.99 17.16
CA CYS A 281 -16.33 -0.31 17.73
C CYS A 281 -16.69 -0.38 19.22
N HIS A 282 -16.35 0.65 19.99
CA HIS A 282 -16.57 0.73 21.44
C HIS A 282 -18.05 0.79 21.80
N ALA A 283 -18.91 1.33 20.92
CA ALA A 283 -20.35 1.32 21.13
C ALA A 283 -20.95 -0.08 21.26
N GLU A 284 -20.37 -1.08 20.60
CA GLU A 284 -20.81 -2.48 20.67
C GLU A 284 -19.92 -3.32 21.60
N PHE A 285 -18.63 -3.03 21.64
CA PHE A 285 -17.66 -3.78 22.43
C PHE A 285 -16.89 -2.86 23.41
N PRO A 286 -17.55 -2.38 24.47
CA PRO A 286 -16.96 -1.40 25.39
C PRO A 286 -15.81 -1.97 26.23
N ASP A 287 -15.74 -3.29 26.41
CA ASP A 287 -14.73 -3.94 27.24
C ASP A 287 -13.48 -4.35 26.43
N VAL A 288 -13.47 -4.12 25.11
CA VAL A 288 -12.27 -4.26 24.26
C VAL A 288 -11.27 -3.15 24.58
N ILE A 289 -9.99 -3.51 24.65
CA ILE A 289 -8.92 -2.55 24.91
C ILE A 289 -8.53 -1.87 23.60
N TYR A 290 -8.85 -0.58 23.46
CA TYR A 290 -8.38 0.24 22.35
C TYR A 290 -7.08 0.93 22.75
N LEU A 291 -5.95 0.49 22.19
CA LEU A 291 -4.61 0.93 22.59
C LEU A 291 -3.93 1.72 21.47
N ASP A 292 -3.42 2.89 21.81
CA ASP A 292 -2.73 3.75 20.85
C ASP A 292 -1.55 4.51 21.49
N ASN A 293 -0.87 5.36 20.73
CA ASN A 293 0.33 6.05 21.21
C ASN A 293 0.08 7.02 22.38
N GLU A 294 -1.11 7.63 22.48
CA GLU A 294 -1.35 8.71 23.45
C GLU A 294 -2.25 8.29 24.60
N GLY A 295 -3.23 7.43 24.34
CA GLY A 295 -4.31 7.11 25.26
C GLY A 295 -5.22 8.30 25.56
N GLY A 296 -6.14 8.12 26.51
CA GLY A 296 -7.15 9.12 26.86
C GLY A 296 -8.44 9.01 26.03
N ALA A 297 -9.49 9.72 26.42
CA ALA A 297 -10.82 9.65 25.79
C ALA A 297 -11.31 8.19 25.58
N GLY A 298 -11.11 7.34 26.59
CA GLY A 298 -11.46 5.90 26.55
C GLY A 298 -10.38 4.97 26.01
N ARG A 299 -9.30 5.50 25.40
CA ARG A 299 -8.19 4.70 24.86
C ARG A 299 -7.08 4.51 25.89
N THR A 300 -6.38 3.39 25.77
CA THR A 300 -5.22 3.02 26.58
C THR A 300 -3.93 3.46 25.91
N LYS A 301 -2.99 4.02 26.68
CA LYS A 301 -1.68 4.43 26.17
C LYS A 301 -0.75 3.24 26.00
N SER A 302 -0.10 3.15 24.85
CA SER A 302 0.92 2.17 24.54
C SER A 302 2.15 2.32 25.44
N THR A 303 2.75 1.18 25.77
CA THR A 303 4.05 1.09 26.46
C THR A 303 4.94 0.11 25.72
N TYR A 304 6.26 0.23 25.91
CA TYR A 304 7.25 -0.48 25.11
C TYR A 304 8.27 -1.18 25.98
N THR A 305 8.72 -2.36 25.54
CA THR A 305 9.92 -3.01 26.03
C THR A 305 11.08 -2.61 25.13
N ALA A 306 12.07 -1.91 25.69
CA ALA A 306 13.24 -1.46 24.96
C ALA A 306 14.08 -2.65 24.43
N ASP A 307 14.72 -2.45 23.29
CA ASP A 307 15.64 -3.42 22.67
C ASP A 307 15.05 -4.83 22.43
N ALA A 308 13.72 -4.93 22.36
CA ALA A 308 13.01 -6.19 22.12
C ALA A 308 13.20 -6.74 20.70
N ILE A 309 13.54 -5.89 19.72
CA ILE A 309 13.94 -6.33 18.38
C ILE A 309 15.33 -5.78 18.01
N PRO A 310 16.41 -6.52 18.29
CA PRO A 310 17.77 -6.07 18.00
C PRO A 310 18.16 -6.12 16.51
N TYR A 311 17.37 -6.81 15.68
CA TYR A 311 17.55 -7.01 14.24
C TYR A 311 18.76 -7.86 13.85
N SER A 312 18.62 -8.60 12.74
CA SER A 312 19.65 -9.49 12.19
C SER A 312 20.93 -8.77 11.75
N LYS A 313 20.83 -7.48 11.44
CA LYS A 313 21.97 -6.60 11.12
C LYS A 313 21.92 -5.32 11.93
N ASP A 314 23.07 -4.67 12.06
CA ASP A 314 23.13 -3.31 12.59
C ASP A 314 22.35 -2.36 11.66
N ASN A 315 21.17 -1.96 12.12
CA ASN A 315 20.29 -1.01 11.45
C ASN A 315 20.52 0.44 11.88
N GLY A 316 21.60 0.72 12.61
CA GLY A 316 21.91 2.02 13.15
C GLY A 316 20.84 2.48 14.14
N ARG A 317 20.22 3.63 13.87
CA ARG A 317 19.24 4.27 14.77
C ARG A 317 17.80 3.83 14.53
N LEU A 318 17.59 2.66 13.95
CA LEU A 318 16.24 2.11 13.81
C LEU A 318 15.66 1.82 15.20
N ALA A 319 14.37 2.07 15.39
CA ALA A 319 13.63 1.81 16.62
C ALA A 319 13.74 0.32 17.00
N ARG A 320 13.99 0.01 18.28
CA ARG A 320 14.22 -1.38 18.75
C ARG A 320 13.25 -1.81 19.84
N GLY A 321 12.44 -0.88 20.36
CA GLY A 321 11.41 -1.22 21.33
C GLY A 321 10.21 -1.85 20.63
N LEU A 322 9.53 -2.79 21.29
CA LEU A 322 8.27 -3.37 20.84
C LEU A 322 7.16 -3.06 21.84
N ALA A 323 5.94 -2.83 21.34
CA ALA A 323 4.78 -2.58 22.18
C ALA A 323 4.50 -3.77 23.12
N ASN A 324 4.27 -3.49 24.39
CA ASN A 324 4.08 -4.52 25.41
C ASN A 324 2.85 -5.40 25.13
N CYS A 325 1.77 -4.84 24.58
CA CYS A 325 0.57 -5.61 24.22
C CYS A 325 0.86 -6.73 23.20
N VAL A 326 1.92 -6.58 22.39
CA VAL A 326 2.33 -7.58 21.38
C VAL A 326 3.23 -8.66 21.99
N ILE A 327 4.10 -8.28 22.92
CA ILE A 327 4.91 -9.22 23.69
C ILE A 327 3.99 -10.09 24.57
N GLU A 328 3.01 -9.48 25.23
CA GLU A 328 2.08 -10.14 26.16
C GLU A 328 0.98 -10.97 25.48
N ALA A 329 0.70 -10.74 24.19
CA ALA A 329 -0.32 -11.49 23.47
C ALA A 329 0.07 -12.97 23.31
N ASP A 330 -0.95 -13.84 23.26
CA ASP A 330 -0.81 -15.24 22.85
C ASP A 330 -1.02 -15.42 21.35
N TYR A 331 -1.85 -14.57 20.76
CA TYR A 331 -2.19 -14.57 19.34
C TYR A 331 -2.19 -13.14 18.79
N LEU A 332 -1.60 -12.94 17.62
CA LEU A 332 -1.73 -11.68 16.88
C LEU A 332 -2.61 -11.84 15.64
N ILE A 333 -3.31 -10.76 15.33
CA ILE A 333 -3.96 -10.54 14.04
C ILE A 333 -3.39 -9.27 13.43
N ASN A 334 -2.93 -9.32 12.19
CA ASN A 334 -2.41 -8.16 11.47
C ASN A 334 -3.42 -7.73 10.41
N MET A 335 -4.00 -6.54 10.56
CA MET A 335 -4.93 -5.94 9.60
C MET A 335 -4.28 -4.72 8.93
N ALA A 336 -3.70 -4.96 7.75
CA ALA A 336 -3.07 -3.95 6.92
C ALA A 336 -4.04 -3.32 5.91
N LEU A 337 -3.55 -2.39 5.09
CA LEU A 337 -4.34 -1.66 4.08
C LEU A 337 -3.88 -2.05 2.67
N LEU A 338 -4.77 -2.05 1.68
CA LEU A 338 -4.39 -2.27 0.29
C LEU A 338 -3.88 -0.96 -0.36
N LYS A 339 -2.61 -0.62 -0.12
CA LYS A 339 -2.07 0.73 -0.40
C LYS A 339 -0.65 0.73 -0.97
N GLY A 340 -0.36 1.64 -1.91
CA GLY A 340 0.99 1.95 -2.39
C GLY A 340 1.80 2.86 -1.44
N HIS A 341 3.13 2.88 -1.57
CA HIS A 341 3.99 3.68 -0.70
C HIS A 341 5.33 4.06 -1.33
N GLY A 342 5.61 5.37 -1.42
CA GLY A 342 6.93 5.86 -1.85
C GLY A 342 8.05 5.38 -0.91
N GLY A 343 9.09 4.77 -1.47
CA GLY A 343 10.22 4.16 -0.78
C GLY A 343 10.15 2.63 -0.68
N GLN A 344 8.99 2.06 -0.35
CA GLN A 344 8.82 0.61 -0.14
C GLN A 344 7.92 -0.07 -1.18
N GLY A 345 7.36 0.69 -2.13
CA GLY A 345 6.38 0.22 -3.10
C GLY A 345 4.97 0.10 -2.52
N VAL A 346 4.81 -0.58 -1.39
CA VAL A 346 3.49 -0.93 -0.81
C VAL A 346 3.41 -0.75 0.71
N THR A 347 2.19 -0.73 1.25
CA THR A 347 1.88 -0.78 2.68
C THR A 347 0.97 -1.96 3.00
N LEU A 348 1.55 -3.15 3.11
CA LEU A 348 0.82 -4.37 3.42
C LEU A 348 1.19 -4.90 4.82
N CYS A 349 1.03 -6.20 5.08
CA CYS A 349 1.15 -6.80 6.40
C CYS A 349 2.54 -6.62 6.99
N ALA A 350 3.60 -6.89 6.23
CA ALA A 350 4.96 -6.79 6.73
C ALA A 350 5.31 -5.35 7.14
N LYS A 351 4.80 -4.36 6.39
CA LYS A 351 5.00 -2.95 6.72
C LYS A 351 4.17 -2.48 7.92
N ASN A 352 3.00 -3.07 8.15
CA ASN A 352 2.14 -2.70 9.27
C ASN A 352 2.84 -2.91 10.63
N TRP A 353 3.76 -3.87 10.72
CA TRP A 353 4.57 -4.12 11.91
C TRP A 353 5.50 -2.97 12.30
N TYR A 354 5.87 -2.10 11.35
CA TYR A 354 6.69 -0.93 11.66
C TYR A 354 6.04 -0.05 12.75
N GLY A 355 4.70 0.05 12.75
CA GLY A 355 3.93 0.80 13.74
C GLY A 355 3.82 0.15 15.12
N VAL A 356 4.39 -1.04 15.32
CA VAL A 356 4.47 -1.72 16.63
C VAL A 356 5.73 -1.31 17.41
N THR A 357 6.70 -0.70 16.72
CA THR A 357 7.94 -0.25 17.34
C THR A 357 7.77 1.08 18.08
N ASP A 358 8.73 1.43 18.92
CA ASP A 358 8.81 2.70 19.67
C ASP A 358 9.18 3.92 18.81
N ILE A 359 8.74 3.91 17.54
CA ILE A 359 8.91 5.03 16.62
C ILE A 359 8.15 6.27 17.08
N ASP A 360 8.70 7.46 16.80
CA ASP A 360 8.08 8.73 17.13
C ASP A 360 6.82 8.95 16.26
N ARG A 361 5.77 9.51 16.85
CA ARG A 361 4.56 9.94 16.13
C ARG A 361 4.87 10.88 14.96
N ASN A 362 5.90 11.71 15.10
CA ASN A 362 6.40 12.50 13.99
C ASN A 362 7.29 11.63 13.10
N PHE A 363 6.70 11.13 12.02
CA PHE A 363 7.37 10.25 11.06
C PHE A 363 8.71 10.77 10.53
N ARG A 364 8.94 12.10 10.53
CA ARG A 364 10.20 12.73 10.07
C ARG A 364 11.39 12.42 10.97
N LYS A 365 11.16 11.96 12.20
CA LYS A 365 12.21 11.57 13.14
C LYS A 365 12.59 10.09 13.03
N ASN A 366 11.79 9.29 12.32
CA ASN A 366 11.96 7.86 12.28
C ASN A 366 12.91 7.43 11.15
N GLN A 367 13.74 6.44 11.44
CA GLN A 367 14.67 5.87 10.47
C GLN A 367 14.00 4.76 9.67
N HIS A 368 14.32 4.68 8.38
CA HIS A 368 13.74 3.68 7.47
C HIS A 368 14.85 2.85 6.80
N ASN A 369 15.89 2.52 7.56
CA ASN A 369 17.03 1.77 7.07
C ASN A 369 16.57 0.38 6.61
N ASN A 370 17.06 -0.06 5.45
CA ASN A 370 16.84 -1.42 4.91
C ASN A 370 15.36 -1.84 4.70
N PHE A 371 14.41 -0.90 4.67
CA PHE A 371 13.05 -1.19 4.21
C PHE A 371 12.88 -1.05 2.70
N ASN A 372 13.72 -0.24 2.05
CA ASN A 372 13.64 0.00 0.61
C ASN A 372 14.47 -1.04 -0.14
N GLN A 373 13.88 -1.59 -1.18
CA GLN A 373 14.58 -2.40 -2.17
C GLN A 373 15.67 -1.58 -2.88
N ASP A 374 16.62 -2.30 -3.48
CA ASP A 374 17.59 -1.68 -4.39
C ASP A 374 16.92 -1.36 -5.74
N ARG A 375 17.19 -0.16 -6.29
CA ARG A 375 16.59 0.29 -7.56
C ARG A 375 17.03 -0.53 -8.78
N GLY A 376 18.15 -1.24 -8.68
CA GLY A 376 18.64 -2.17 -9.68
C GLY A 376 18.18 -3.61 -9.46
N GLY A 377 17.36 -3.87 -8.43
CA GLY A 377 16.93 -5.22 -8.07
C GLY A 377 18.01 -6.06 -7.41
N LYS A 378 19.10 -5.45 -6.93
CA LYS A 378 20.16 -6.20 -6.24
C LYS A 378 19.64 -6.69 -4.88
N PRO A 379 19.76 -8.00 -4.57
CA PRO A 379 19.43 -8.53 -3.25
C PRO A 379 20.22 -7.85 -2.14
N ARG A 380 19.54 -7.60 -1.03
CA ARG A 380 20.08 -6.96 0.17
C ARG A 380 19.28 -7.42 1.39
N TYR A 381 19.84 -7.19 2.57
CA TYR A 381 19.08 -7.36 3.80
C TYR A 381 17.83 -6.46 3.79
N MET A 382 16.69 -7.04 4.13
CA MET A 382 15.39 -6.39 4.19
C MET A 382 14.82 -6.46 5.60
N THR A 383 14.60 -5.32 6.24
CA THR A 383 14.11 -5.26 7.64
C THR A 383 12.70 -5.84 7.80
N PHE A 384 11.86 -5.81 6.75
CA PHE A 384 10.55 -6.47 6.80
C PHE A 384 10.66 -7.98 7.03
N THR A 385 11.73 -8.63 6.57
CA THR A 385 11.98 -10.04 6.82
C THR A 385 12.20 -10.30 8.31
N ASP A 386 12.90 -9.42 9.04
CA ASP A 386 13.01 -9.51 10.50
C ASP A 386 11.66 -9.39 11.20
N PHE A 387 10.77 -8.50 10.73
CA PHE A 387 9.43 -8.38 11.32
C PHE A 387 8.56 -9.63 11.11
N ILE A 388 8.64 -10.25 9.94
CA ILE A 388 7.94 -11.52 9.67
C ILE A 388 8.56 -12.65 10.52
N ALA A 389 9.88 -12.63 10.69
CA ALA A 389 10.63 -13.67 11.37
C ALA A 389 10.61 -13.57 12.90
N HIS A 390 10.28 -12.41 13.47
CA HIS A 390 10.42 -12.20 14.91
C HIS A 390 9.37 -12.98 15.73
N LYS A 391 9.81 -13.61 16.82
CA LYS A 391 9.03 -14.49 17.71
C LYS A 391 7.80 -13.82 18.32
N ASP A 392 7.87 -12.51 18.56
CA ASP A 392 6.76 -11.72 19.11
C ASP A 392 5.96 -10.97 18.03
N LEU A 393 6.33 -11.08 16.75
CA LEU A 393 5.62 -10.42 15.64
C LEU A 393 5.07 -11.46 14.66
N GLY A 394 5.70 -11.65 13.49
CA GLY A 394 5.17 -12.51 12.44
C GLY A 394 5.02 -13.97 12.86
N GLN A 395 5.94 -14.54 13.66
CA GLN A 395 5.76 -15.91 14.16
C GLN A 395 4.54 -16.04 15.08
N LYS A 396 4.25 -15.02 15.89
CA LYS A 396 3.08 -15.00 16.79
C LYS A 396 1.76 -14.64 16.08
N THR A 397 1.78 -14.40 14.78
CA THR A 397 0.59 -13.96 14.03
C THR A 397 -0.18 -15.13 13.46
N MET A 398 -1.40 -15.31 13.97
CA MET A 398 -2.29 -16.39 13.56
C MET A 398 -3.05 -16.06 12.27
N LEU A 399 -3.35 -14.78 12.05
CA LEU A 399 -4.18 -14.32 10.94
C LEU A 399 -3.67 -12.99 10.37
N PHE A 400 -3.41 -12.98 9.07
CA PHE A 400 -3.08 -11.79 8.29
C PHE A 400 -4.29 -11.40 7.46
N LEU A 401 -4.61 -10.11 7.49
CA LEU A 401 -5.73 -9.49 6.78
C LEU A 401 -5.23 -8.25 6.03
N ILE A 402 -5.71 -8.06 4.80
CA ILE A 402 -5.56 -6.81 4.07
C ILE A 402 -6.95 -6.22 3.84
N ASP A 403 -7.24 -5.11 4.51
CA ASP A 403 -8.42 -4.28 4.27
C ASP A 403 -8.29 -3.65 2.88
N GLY A 404 -9.18 -4.12 2.00
CA GLY A 404 -9.36 -3.62 0.65
C GLY A 404 -10.78 -3.12 0.41
N LEU A 405 -11.54 -2.68 1.44
CA LEU A 405 -12.80 -1.98 1.18
C LEU A 405 -12.54 -0.81 0.22
N TYR A 406 -11.44 -0.11 0.51
CA TYR A 406 -10.83 0.88 -0.35
C TYR A 406 -9.39 0.46 -0.68
N GLY A 407 -8.91 0.89 -1.85
CA GLY A 407 -7.50 0.81 -2.23
C GLY A 407 -6.96 2.22 -2.54
N SER A 408 -5.64 2.38 -2.49
CA SER A 408 -5.00 3.65 -2.88
C SER A 408 -3.64 3.44 -3.53
N GLU A 409 -3.40 4.13 -4.64
CA GLU A 409 -2.06 4.24 -5.26
C GLU A 409 -1.07 4.92 -4.31
N ASN A 410 -1.54 5.87 -3.50
CA ASN A 410 -0.69 6.74 -2.68
C ASN A 410 -0.80 6.39 -1.20
N VAL A 411 0.32 6.62 -0.49
CA VAL A 411 0.42 6.45 0.97
C VAL A 411 -0.46 7.43 1.75
N ASN A 412 -0.67 8.63 1.22
CA ASN A 412 -1.34 9.74 1.90
C ASN A 412 -2.59 10.17 1.14
N GLY A 413 -3.52 10.78 1.87
CA GLY A 413 -4.78 11.28 1.37
C GLY A 413 -5.93 10.30 1.60
N ALA A 414 -7.13 10.76 1.23
CA ALA A 414 -8.30 9.91 1.14
C ALA A 414 -8.12 8.80 0.10
N PRO A 415 -8.94 7.72 0.15
CA PRO A 415 -8.95 6.69 -0.88
C PRO A 415 -8.91 7.27 -2.29
N SER A 416 -8.07 6.70 -3.14
CA SER A 416 -7.86 7.25 -4.48
C SER A 416 -7.69 6.14 -5.50
N GLY A 417 -8.23 6.38 -6.70
CA GLY A 417 -8.20 5.42 -7.79
C GLY A 417 -9.21 4.29 -7.58
N LYS A 418 -10.44 4.47 -8.09
CA LYS A 418 -11.34 3.34 -8.31
C LYS A 418 -10.68 2.37 -9.29
N TRP A 419 -10.82 1.08 -9.03
CA TRP A 419 -10.03 0.05 -9.69
C TRP A 419 -10.63 -0.29 -11.04
N LYS A 420 -9.82 -0.15 -12.09
CA LYS A 420 -10.20 -0.39 -13.48
C LYS A 420 -10.17 -1.88 -13.80
N MET A 421 -9.24 -2.62 -13.22
CA MET A 421 -9.04 -4.01 -13.57
C MET A 421 -10.27 -4.87 -13.22
N PRO A 422 -10.65 -5.86 -14.04
CA PRO A 422 -11.71 -6.81 -13.68
C PRO A 422 -11.35 -7.57 -12.39
N PRO A 423 -12.33 -7.86 -11.53
CA PRO A 423 -13.77 -7.64 -11.67
C PRO A 423 -14.28 -6.28 -11.17
N PHE A 424 -13.40 -5.35 -10.77
CA PHE A 424 -13.79 -4.11 -10.10
C PHE A 424 -14.43 -3.08 -11.04
N ASN A 425 -14.00 -3.04 -12.30
CA ASN A 425 -14.69 -2.31 -13.39
C ASN A 425 -15.04 -0.85 -13.06
N ASN A 426 -14.04 -0.07 -12.61
CA ASN A 426 -14.14 1.31 -12.13
C ASN A 426 -14.93 1.48 -10.81
N ASN A 427 -14.93 0.49 -9.92
CA ASN A 427 -15.47 0.60 -8.55
C ASN A 427 -14.39 0.50 -7.48
N TRP A 428 -14.78 0.73 -6.23
CA TRP A 428 -13.92 0.43 -5.09
C TRP A 428 -13.68 -1.09 -5.00
N PRO A 429 -12.52 -1.54 -4.48
CA PRO A 429 -12.23 -2.96 -4.48
C PRO A 429 -13.19 -3.76 -3.59
N CYS A 430 -13.81 -3.14 -2.57
CA CYS A 430 -14.82 -3.77 -1.72
C CYS A 430 -14.41 -5.19 -1.26
N SER A 431 -13.14 -5.36 -0.90
CA SER A 431 -12.52 -6.67 -0.73
C SER A 431 -11.90 -6.82 0.65
N LEU A 432 -11.80 -8.07 1.11
CA LEU A 432 -10.95 -8.47 2.23
C LEU A 432 -10.08 -9.64 1.75
N PHE A 433 -8.79 -9.55 2.04
CA PHE A 433 -7.84 -10.65 1.83
C PHE A 433 -7.47 -11.27 3.18
N ALA A 434 -7.40 -12.59 3.25
CA ALA A 434 -7.04 -13.31 4.47
C ALA A 434 -6.07 -14.46 4.21
N SER A 435 -5.10 -14.65 5.09
CA SER A 435 -4.15 -15.78 5.05
C SER A 435 -3.53 -16.08 6.41
N GLN A 436 -2.94 -17.27 6.53
CA GLN A 436 -2.00 -17.62 7.60
C GLN A 436 -0.54 -17.56 7.11
N ASP A 437 -0.31 -17.32 5.82
CA ASP A 437 1.02 -17.20 5.22
C ASP A 437 1.35 -15.71 4.97
N PRO A 438 2.29 -15.13 5.73
CA PRO A 438 2.62 -13.71 5.64
C PRO A 438 3.25 -13.32 4.30
N VAL A 439 3.94 -14.26 3.64
CA VAL A 439 4.62 -14.00 2.38
C VAL A 439 3.61 -14.06 1.24
N ALA A 440 2.73 -15.06 1.25
CA ALA A 440 1.72 -15.23 0.21
C ALA A 440 0.72 -14.07 0.16
N ILE A 441 0.22 -13.61 1.32
CA ILE A 441 -0.79 -12.54 1.36
C ILE A 441 -0.24 -11.20 0.84
N ASP A 442 1.01 -10.88 1.17
CA ASP A 442 1.65 -9.66 0.70
C ASP A 442 2.03 -9.78 -0.79
N ALA A 443 2.42 -10.96 -1.27
CA ALA A 443 2.62 -11.22 -2.71
C ALA A 443 1.33 -10.97 -3.51
N VAL A 444 0.20 -11.50 -3.02
CA VAL A 444 -1.12 -11.25 -3.61
C VAL A 444 -1.44 -9.75 -3.58
N GLY A 445 -1.26 -9.07 -2.45
CA GLY A 445 -1.50 -7.62 -2.36
C GLY A 445 -0.66 -6.81 -3.35
N ILE A 446 0.63 -7.18 -3.55
CA ILE A 446 1.51 -6.57 -4.54
C ILE A 446 1.00 -6.79 -5.96
N ASP A 447 0.56 -8.01 -6.29
CA ASP A 447 0.03 -8.34 -7.61
C ASP A 447 -1.20 -7.50 -7.97
N PHE A 448 -2.12 -7.34 -7.01
CA PHE A 448 -3.30 -6.48 -7.15
C PHE A 448 -2.90 -5.00 -7.33
N LEU A 449 -2.04 -4.47 -6.47
CA LEU A 449 -1.63 -3.06 -6.51
C LEU A 449 -0.79 -2.71 -7.75
N SER A 450 0.18 -3.55 -8.10
CA SER A 450 1.08 -3.31 -9.24
C SER A 450 0.37 -3.45 -10.59
N SER A 451 -0.69 -4.25 -10.66
CA SER A 451 -1.50 -4.39 -11.87
C SER A 451 -2.50 -3.25 -12.04
N GLU A 452 -3.11 -2.77 -10.96
CA GLU A 452 -4.00 -1.61 -11.01
C GLU A 452 -3.21 -0.29 -11.18
N PHE A 453 -2.09 -0.16 -10.45
CA PHE A 453 -1.25 1.03 -10.41
C PHE A 453 0.20 0.71 -10.82
N PRO A 454 0.46 0.35 -12.09
CA PRO A 454 1.80 0.02 -12.59
C PRO A 454 2.81 1.16 -12.55
N ARG A 455 2.37 2.38 -12.18
CA ARG A 455 3.23 3.56 -12.01
C ARG A 455 3.34 4.02 -10.56
N MET A 456 2.83 3.24 -9.59
CA MET A 456 2.95 3.59 -8.19
C MET A 456 4.43 3.75 -7.79
N ALA A 457 4.68 4.65 -6.84
CA ALA A 457 6.04 5.02 -6.46
C ALA A 457 6.82 3.80 -5.95
N ASP A 458 8.03 3.60 -6.49
CA ASP A 458 8.94 2.51 -6.11
C ASP A 458 8.29 1.11 -6.21
N VAL A 459 7.46 0.87 -7.24
CA VAL A 459 6.86 -0.46 -7.50
C VAL A 459 7.87 -1.51 -7.96
N ASP A 460 8.90 -1.10 -8.71
CA ASP A 460 9.93 -2.01 -9.18
C ASP A 460 10.67 -2.63 -7.98
N TYR A 461 10.75 -3.96 -7.99
CA TYR A 461 11.41 -4.83 -7.02
C TYR A 461 10.86 -4.69 -5.59
N CYS A 462 9.63 -4.17 -5.43
CA CYS A 462 9.03 -4.00 -4.10
C CYS A 462 8.77 -5.32 -3.36
N ASP A 463 8.76 -6.44 -4.08
CA ASP A 463 8.69 -7.82 -3.59
C ASP A 463 10.02 -8.36 -3.03
N MET A 464 11.13 -7.60 -3.08
CA MET A 464 12.45 -8.08 -2.62
C MET A 464 12.44 -8.58 -1.16
N TYR A 465 11.65 -7.97 -0.27
CA TYR A 465 11.53 -8.48 1.11
C TYR A 465 10.81 -9.83 1.19
N LEU A 466 9.92 -10.11 0.25
CA LEU A 466 9.26 -11.41 0.15
C LEU A 466 10.22 -12.47 -0.38
N VAL A 467 11.12 -12.12 -1.31
CA VAL A 467 12.17 -13.03 -1.79
C VAL A 467 13.06 -13.43 -0.63
N GLU A 468 13.53 -12.45 0.13
CA GLU A 468 14.36 -12.67 1.31
C GLU A 468 13.62 -13.46 2.41
N ALA A 469 12.31 -13.22 2.60
CA ALA A 469 11.50 -13.96 3.58
C ALA A 469 11.21 -15.41 3.16
N ALA A 470 10.87 -15.64 1.89
CA ALA A 470 10.64 -16.98 1.36
C ALA A 470 11.92 -17.83 1.40
N MET A 471 13.09 -17.20 1.23
CA MET A 471 14.40 -17.87 1.25
C MET A 471 15.19 -17.57 2.53
N ALA A 472 14.55 -17.27 3.66
CA ALA A 472 15.27 -16.73 4.83
C ALA A 472 16.36 -17.66 5.40
N ASP A 473 16.31 -18.96 5.13
CA ASP A 473 17.37 -19.93 5.46
C ASP A 473 18.54 -19.96 4.46
N LEU A 474 18.32 -19.49 3.23
CA LEU A 474 19.36 -19.33 2.21
C LEU A 474 19.07 -18.08 1.34
N PRO A 475 19.11 -16.87 1.92
CA PRO A 475 18.62 -15.68 1.24
C PRO A 475 19.62 -15.19 0.20
N LEU A 476 19.12 -14.55 -0.85
CA LEU A 476 19.95 -14.04 -1.95
C LEU A 476 20.93 -12.96 -1.49
N SER A 477 20.63 -12.25 -0.40
CA SER A 477 21.53 -11.27 0.22
C SER A 477 22.66 -11.87 1.04
N ASN A 478 22.68 -13.19 1.26
CA ASN A 478 23.55 -13.90 2.22
C ASN A 478 23.42 -13.37 3.66
N THR A 479 22.27 -12.79 4.02
CA THR A 479 22.00 -12.36 5.40
C THR A 479 21.67 -13.58 6.26
N PHE A 480 22.31 -13.70 7.42
CA PHE A 480 21.84 -14.59 8.45
C PHE A 480 20.70 -13.90 9.20
N TYR A 481 19.45 -14.30 8.93
CA TYR A 481 18.27 -13.74 9.59
C TYR A 481 18.08 -14.39 10.97
N ASP A 482 18.27 -13.59 12.02
CA ASP A 482 18.17 -13.89 13.44
C ASP A 482 17.75 -12.57 14.15
N PRO A 483 16.45 -12.22 14.09
CA PRO A 483 15.99 -10.92 14.56
C PRO A 483 16.08 -10.75 16.08
N GLU A 484 16.15 -11.85 16.84
CA GLU A 484 16.36 -11.92 18.29
C GLU A 484 17.84 -11.83 18.69
N ARG A 485 18.76 -12.15 17.77
CA ARG A 485 20.20 -12.34 18.03
C ARG A 485 20.51 -13.41 19.06
N ASP A 486 19.76 -14.51 19.03
CA ASP A 486 19.99 -15.65 19.93
C ASP A 486 20.94 -16.71 19.34
N GLY A 487 21.39 -16.52 18.10
CA GLY A 487 22.26 -17.44 17.37
C GLY A 487 21.50 -18.44 16.50
N THR A 488 20.17 -18.40 16.48
CA THR A 488 19.32 -19.31 15.72
C THR A 488 18.82 -18.66 14.44
N GLY A 489 19.29 -19.15 13.30
CA GLY A 489 18.80 -18.68 12.00
C GLY A 489 17.37 -19.14 11.72
N VAL A 490 16.60 -18.30 11.03
CA VAL A 490 15.21 -18.61 10.71
C VAL A 490 15.08 -19.44 9.43
N LYS A 491 14.00 -20.22 9.36
CA LYS A 491 13.62 -20.97 8.15
C LYS A 491 12.78 -20.12 7.21
N SER A 492 12.45 -20.65 6.04
CA SER A 492 11.47 -20.06 5.14
C SER A 492 10.20 -19.62 5.91
N LEU A 493 9.80 -18.38 5.69
CA LEU A 493 8.73 -17.73 6.43
C LEU A 493 7.36 -17.81 5.73
N GLY A 494 7.30 -18.42 4.55
CA GLY A 494 6.12 -18.50 3.71
C GLY A 494 6.49 -18.77 2.26
N VAL A 495 5.48 -18.86 1.40
CA VAL A 495 5.68 -19.06 -0.05
C VAL A 495 5.56 -17.75 -0.82
N LEU A 496 6.51 -17.51 -1.74
CA LEU A 496 6.43 -16.43 -2.72
C LEU A 496 6.25 -17.00 -4.12
N GLU A 497 5.28 -16.45 -4.84
CA GLU A 497 5.23 -16.41 -6.30
C GLU A 497 4.32 -15.26 -6.74
N HIS A 498 4.40 -14.91 -8.02
CA HIS A 498 3.44 -14.01 -8.67
C HIS A 498 2.49 -14.80 -9.58
N TRP A 499 1.28 -14.30 -9.77
CA TRP A 499 0.31 -14.92 -10.66
C TRP A 499 0.76 -14.96 -12.12
N ASN A 500 0.04 -15.70 -12.96
CA ASN A 500 0.32 -15.75 -14.39
C ASN A 500 0.05 -14.41 -15.11
N ASN A 501 -1.10 -13.78 -14.83
CA ASN A 501 -1.52 -12.51 -15.42
C ASN A 501 -2.69 -11.89 -14.62
N PRO A 502 -2.94 -10.57 -14.74
CA PRO A 502 -3.97 -9.88 -13.97
C PRO A 502 -5.42 -10.21 -14.38
N ILE A 503 -5.64 -10.97 -15.46
CA ILE A 503 -6.99 -11.37 -15.89
C ILE A 503 -7.38 -12.66 -15.17
N GLU A 504 -6.58 -13.71 -15.33
CA GLU A 504 -6.84 -15.02 -14.74
C GLU A 504 -6.48 -15.09 -13.25
N LYS A 505 -5.47 -14.33 -12.82
CA LYS A 505 -4.98 -14.28 -11.43
C LYS A 505 -4.65 -15.66 -10.86
N LYS A 506 -4.14 -16.56 -11.70
CA LYS A 506 -3.84 -17.95 -11.31
C LYS A 506 -2.40 -18.08 -10.84
N TYR A 507 -2.27 -18.59 -9.62
CA TYR A 507 -1.03 -19.04 -9.02
C TYR A 507 -0.78 -20.52 -9.32
N SER A 508 0.38 -21.05 -8.93
CA SER A 508 0.78 -22.42 -9.27
C SER A 508 -0.21 -23.46 -8.74
N ARG A 509 -0.73 -23.30 -7.51
CA ARG A 509 -1.74 -24.23 -6.98
C ARG A 509 -3.09 -24.10 -7.67
N ASN A 510 -3.47 -22.90 -8.12
CA ASN A 510 -4.67 -22.73 -8.96
C ASN A 510 -4.56 -23.44 -10.33
N GLN A 511 -3.33 -23.80 -10.74
CA GLN A 511 -3.04 -24.55 -11.96
C GLN A 511 -2.83 -26.05 -11.71
N GLY A 512 -3.09 -26.54 -10.49
CA GLY A 512 -2.96 -27.95 -10.13
C GLY A 512 -1.55 -28.41 -9.76
N LYS A 513 -0.61 -27.48 -9.49
CA LYS A 513 0.69 -27.83 -8.89
C LYS A 513 0.56 -28.04 -7.38
N ASP A 514 1.43 -28.89 -6.83
CA ASP A 514 1.44 -29.22 -5.40
C ASP A 514 1.99 -28.10 -4.51
N ILE A 515 2.81 -27.20 -5.07
CA ILE A 515 3.46 -26.11 -4.35
C ILE A 515 3.09 -24.74 -4.94
N GLY A 516 3.11 -23.71 -4.10
CA GLY A 516 2.82 -22.33 -4.47
C GLY A 516 1.68 -21.73 -3.67
N ILE A 517 1.20 -20.59 -4.15
CA ILE A 517 0.05 -19.86 -3.63
C ILE A 517 -1.23 -20.46 -4.22
N GLU A 518 -2.28 -20.52 -3.40
CA GLU A 518 -3.65 -20.79 -3.83
C GLU A 518 -4.50 -19.55 -3.55
N LEU A 519 -4.84 -18.80 -4.58
CA LEU A 519 -5.81 -17.70 -4.45
C LEU A 519 -7.22 -18.26 -4.58
N ILE A 520 -8.03 -18.15 -3.52
CA ILE A 520 -9.46 -18.49 -3.57
C ILE A 520 -10.24 -17.20 -3.72
N TYR A 521 -11.06 -17.11 -4.76
CA TYR A 521 -11.93 -15.97 -5.01
C TYR A 521 -13.37 -16.31 -4.65
N LEU A 522 -13.96 -15.53 -3.75
CA LEU A 522 -15.38 -15.60 -3.40
C LEU A 522 -16.00 -14.23 -3.60
N HIS A 523 -17.19 -14.19 -4.20
CA HIS A 523 -17.92 -12.95 -4.44
C HIS A 523 -19.40 -13.13 -4.15
N LYS A 524 -20.05 -12.01 -3.80
CA LYS A 524 -21.48 -11.91 -3.55
C LYS A 524 -22.28 -11.80 -4.85
#